data_AF-A0A439R4L9-F1
#
_entry.id   AF-A0A439R4L9-F1
#
_cell.length_a   1.000
_cell.length_b   1.000
_cell.length_c   1.000
_cell.angle_alpha   90.00
_cell.angle_beta   90.00
_cell.angle_gamma   90.00
#
_symmetry.space_group_name_H-M   'P 1'
#
loop_
_entity.id
_entity.type
_entity.pdbx_description
1 polymer ?
#
loop_
_entity_poly.entity_id
_entity_poly.type
_entity_poly.pdbx_seq_one_letter_code
_entity_poly.pdbx_strand_id
1 'polypeptide(L)'
;TGEVTFKAAPNFEAPADADGNNVYDLVVTASDGTLSTDRSVAITVTNVNDNAPVFSSGTTASFAENGTGVAYDANATDADNLGALTYALSGTDAALFDINAS
;
A
#
# COMPACT_ATOMS: atom_id res chain seq x y z
N THR A 1 -8.68 2.70 33.80
CA THR A 1 -7.40 3.04 33.15
C THR A 1 -7.69 4.02 32.02
N GLY A 2 -6.68 4.71 31.49
CA GLY A 2 -6.83 5.60 30.32
C GLY A 2 -6.44 4.87 29.03
N GLU A 3 -7.25 3.90 28.59
CA GLU A 3 -7.03 3.19 27.34
C GLU A 3 -7.30 4.12 26.14
N VAL A 4 -6.44 4.05 25.12
CA VAL A 4 -6.55 4.83 23.89
C VAL A 4 -6.74 3.87 22.73
N THR A 5 -7.82 4.04 21.97
CA THR A 5 -8.14 3.24 20.78
C THR A 5 -8.49 4.17 19.62
N PHE A 6 -8.20 3.73 18.40
CA PHE A 6 -8.74 4.42 17.22
C PHE A 6 -10.27 4.24 17.16
N LYS A 7 -10.99 5.26 16.67
CA LYS A 7 -12.45 5.20 16.46
C LYS A 7 -12.84 4.38 15.22
N ALA A 8 -11.96 4.38 14.22
CA ALA A 8 -12.03 3.55 13.02
C ALA A 8 -10.63 2.95 12.80
N ALA A 9 -10.54 1.77 12.18
CA ALA A 9 -9.24 1.19 11.87
C ALA A 9 -8.41 2.17 11.02
N PRO A 10 -7.14 2.43 11.38
CA PRO A 10 -6.27 3.28 10.57
C PRO A 10 -5.93 2.57 9.24
N ASN A 11 -5.68 3.36 8.20
CA ASN A 11 -5.23 2.89 6.90
C ASN A 11 -3.93 3.65 6.58
N PHE A 12 -2.82 2.94 6.33
CA PHE A 12 -1.51 3.56 6.13
C PHE A 12 -1.44 4.30 4.80
N GLU A 13 -2.08 3.77 3.76
CA GLU A 13 -2.15 4.29 2.39
C GLU A 13 -3.15 5.45 2.27
N ALA A 14 -4.05 5.62 3.25
CA ALA A 14 -5.01 6.72 3.35
C ALA A 14 -5.05 7.30 4.77
N PRO A 15 -3.97 7.96 5.22
CA PRO A 15 -3.85 8.46 6.58
C PRO A 15 -4.88 9.56 6.86
N ALA A 16 -5.45 9.52 8.06
CA ALA A 16 -6.50 10.45 8.51
C ALA A 16 -6.02 11.45 9.56
N ASP A 17 -4.72 11.43 9.88
CA ASP A 17 -4.07 12.47 10.67
C ASP A 17 -4.00 13.79 9.89
N ALA A 18 -3.62 14.86 10.57
CA ALA A 18 -3.75 16.22 10.03
C ALA A 18 -2.78 16.52 8.88
N ASP A 19 -1.60 15.89 8.88
CA ASP A 19 -0.53 16.13 7.92
C ASP A 19 -0.22 14.91 7.04
N GLY A 20 -0.95 13.80 7.19
CA GLY A 20 -0.85 12.63 6.32
C GLY A 20 0.42 11.82 6.52
N ASN A 21 1.09 11.93 7.67
CA ASN A 21 2.41 11.34 7.89
C ASN A 21 2.38 9.98 8.63
N ASN A 22 1.17 9.47 8.94
CA ASN A 22 0.93 8.25 9.73
C ASN A 22 1.37 8.35 11.20
N VAL A 23 1.51 9.57 11.74
CA VAL A 23 1.85 9.85 13.14
C VAL A 23 0.75 10.68 13.77
N TYR A 24 -0.02 10.02 14.64
CA TYR A 24 -1.14 10.64 15.33
C TYR A 24 -0.65 11.25 16.64
N ASP A 25 -0.44 12.56 16.62
CA ASP A 25 -0.07 13.36 17.79
C ASP A 25 -1.29 13.71 18.65
N LEU A 26 -1.25 13.34 19.92
CA LEU A 26 -2.30 13.61 20.89
C LEU A 26 -1.74 13.99 22.26
N VAL A 27 -2.60 14.62 23.08
CA VAL A 27 -2.29 14.92 24.47
C VAL A 27 -3.25 14.15 25.36
N VAL A 28 -2.71 13.34 26.26
CA VAL A 28 -3.48 12.66 27.31
C VAL A 28 -3.42 13.50 28.57
N THR A 29 -4.59 13.88 29.09
CA THR A 29 -4.72 14.59 30.37
C THR A 29 -5.22 13.65 31.45
N ALA A 30 -4.51 13.56 32.57
CA ALA A 30 -4.98 12.92 33.78
C ALA A 30 -5.33 13.98 34.83
N SER A 31 -6.45 13.83 35.54
CA SER A 31 -6.89 14.78 36.56
C SER A 31 -7.56 14.07 37.73
N ASP A 32 -7.38 14.62 38.93
CA ASP A 32 -8.10 14.23 40.15
C ASP A 32 -9.35 15.12 40.40
N GLY A 33 -9.71 15.98 39.45
CA GLY A 33 -10.80 16.96 39.57
C GLY A 33 -10.38 18.32 40.14
N THR A 34 -9.16 18.45 40.67
CA THR A 34 -8.60 19.72 41.17
C THR A 34 -7.32 20.10 40.44
N LEU A 35 -6.41 19.16 40.25
CA LEU A 35 -5.15 19.28 39.53
C LEU A 35 -5.19 18.41 38.26
N SER A 36 -4.37 18.76 37.27
CA SER A 36 -4.19 17.96 36.07
C SER A 36 -2.73 17.92 35.63
N THR A 37 -2.39 16.88 34.86
CA THR A 37 -1.11 16.77 34.17
C THR A 37 -1.34 16.23 32.76
N ASP A 38 -0.51 16.71 31.84
CA ASP A 38 -0.60 16.38 30.43
C ASP A 38 0.61 15.55 29.98
N ARG A 39 0.37 14.66 29.02
CA ARG A 39 1.42 13.91 28.32
C ARG A 39 1.14 13.94 26.82
N SER A 40 2.08 14.50 26.05
CA SER A 40 2.11 14.32 24.60
C SER A 40 2.47 12.88 24.25
N VAL A 41 1.75 12.30 23.29
CA VAL A 41 1.91 10.95 22.79
C VAL A 41 1.86 11.00 21.26
N ALA A 42 2.79 10.31 20.62
CA ALA A 42 2.80 10.10 19.17
C ALA A 42 2.53 8.61 18.91
N ILE A 43 1.47 8.30 18.17
CA ILE A 43 1.13 6.94 17.77
C ILE A 43 1.43 6.80 16.27
N THR A 44 2.46 6.03 15.94
CA THR A 44 2.82 5.73 14.54
C THR A 44 2.06 4.53 14.03
N VAL A 45 1.33 4.69 12.92
CA VAL A 45 0.73 3.59 12.16
C VAL A 45 1.82 2.97 11.28
N THR A 46 1.98 1.66 11.34
CA THR A 46 2.96 0.93 10.53
C THR A 46 2.27 0.33 9.31
N ASN A 47 2.91 0.44 8.15
CA ASN A 47 2.48 -0.20 6.92
C ASN A 47 2.52 -1.74 7.06
N VAL A 48 1.50 -2.40 6.49
CA VAL A 48 1.38 -3.85 6.39
C VAL A 48 0.97 -4.20 4.96
N ASN A 49 1.29 -5.42 4.49
CA ASN A 49 0.95 -5.82 3.12
C ASN A 49 -0.52 -6.25 3.03
N ASP A 50 -1.44 -5.29 2.99
CA ASP A 50 -2.88 -5.49 2.95
C ASP A 50 -3.56 -5.04 1.65
N ASN A 51 -2.81 -4.47 0.71
CA ASN A 51 -3.24 -4.29 -0.68
C ASN A 51 -2.63 -5.38 -1.57
N ALA A 52 -3.33 -5.68 -2.68
CA ALA A 52 -2.84 -6.59 -3.69
C ALA A 52 -2.36 -5.79 -4.91
N PRO A 53 -1.36 -6.30 -5.68
CA PRO A 53 -0.96 -5.65 -6.91
C PRO A 53 -2.13 -5.58 -7.91
N VAL A 54 -2.29 -4.42 -8.54
CA VAL A 54 -3.35 -4.14 -9.52
C VAL A 54 -2.71 -3.82 -10.86
N PHE A 55 -3.09 -4.56 -11.92
CA PHE A 55 -2.69 -4.23 -13.29
C PHE A 55 -3.34 -2.92 -13.75
N SER A 56 -2.51 -2.02 -14.28
CA SER A 56 -2.93 -0.82 -15.00
C SER A 56 -2.84 -0.98 -16.52
N SER A 57 -2.13 -2.00 -17.00
CA SER A 57 -2.09 -2.38 -18.41
C SER A 57 -3.42 -2.99 -18.87
N GLY A 58 -3.76 -2.81 -20.15
CA GLY A 58 -4.99 -3.35 -20.74
C GLY A 58 -4.99 -4.88 -20.86
N THR A 59 -6.16 -5.46 -21.13
CA THR A 59 -6.32 -6.92 -21.25
C THR A 59 -5.96 -7.49 -22.63
N THR A 60 -5.68 -6.63 -23.61
CA THR A 60 -5.38 -7.02 -24.99
C THR A 60 -4.27 -6.16 -25.58
N ALA A 61 -3.47 -6.75 -26.44
CA ALA A 61 -2.54 -6.04 -27.32
C ALA A 61 -2.59 -6.62 -28.73
N SER A 62 -2.18 -5.82 -29.71
CA SER A 62 -1.99 -6.25 -31.09
C SER A 62 -0.51 -6.19 -31.42
N PHE A 63 0.01 -7.23 -32.09
CA PHE A 63 1.38 -7.28 -32.55
C PHE A 63 1.39 -7.66 -34.03
N ALA A 64 2.17 -6.95 -34.84
CA ALA A 64 2.23 -7.19 -36.27
C ALA A 64 2.97 -8.51 -36.56
N GLU A 65 2.52 -9.26 -37.56
CA GLU A 65 3.29 -10.39 -38.07
C GLU A 65 4.68 -9.92 -38.56
N ASN A 66 5.69 -10.74 -38.33
CA ASN A 66 7.11 -10.41 -38.61
C ASN A 66 7.64 -9.18 -37.84
N GLY A 67 6.91 -8.70 -36.83
CA GLY A 67 7.37 -7.62 -35.95
C GLY A 67 8.48 -8.07 -34.99
N THR A 68 9.26 -7.09 -34.51
CA THR A 68 10.27 -7.28 -33.46
C THR A 68 10.01 -6.31 -32.32
N GLY A 69 10.20 -6.72 -31.07
CA GLY A 69 10.09 -5.86 -29.88
C GLY A 69 9.13 -6.41 -28.83
N VAL A 70 8.63 -5.52 -27.97
CA VAL A 70 7.71 -5.85 -26.88
C VAL A 70 6.31 -6.11 -27.43
N ALA A 71 5.80 -7.32 -27.23
CA ALA A 71 4.45 -7.70 -27.65
C ALA A 71 3.35 -7.21 -26.68
N TYR A 72 3.68 -7.14 -25.39
CA TYR A 72 2.82 -6.65 -24.32
C TYR A 72 3.68 -6.09 -23.19
N ASP A 73 3.32 -4.92 -22.67
CA ASP A 73 3.93 -4.33 -21.49
C ASP A 73 2.97 -4.54 -20.31
N ALA A 74 3.37 -5.39 -19.37
CA ALA A 74 2.58 -5.73 -18.20
C ALA A 74 2.92 -4.73 -17.09
N ASN A 75 1.98 -3.84 -16.75
CA ASN A 75 2.20 -2.83 -15.72
C ASN A 75 1.23 -3.08 -14.57
N ALA A 76 1.76 -3.25 -13.37
CA ALA A 76 1.00 -3.30 -12.13
C ALA A 76 1.58 -2.35 -11.09
N THR A 77 0.74 -1.97 -10.13
CA THR A 77 1.12 -1.17 -8.97
C THR A 77 0.55 -1.82 -7.72
N ASP A 78 1.29 -1.73 -6.62
CA ASP A 78 0.82 -2.13 -5.29
C ASP A 78 0.83 -0.90 -4.39
N ALA A 79 -0.24 -0.69 -3.61
CA ALA A 79 -0.38 0.52 -2.82
C ALA A 79 0.56 0.53 -1.60
N ASP A 80 0.91 -0.65 -1.09
CA ASP A 80 1.70 -0.79 0.14
C ASP A 80 3.16 -0.42 -0.11
N ASN A 81 3.67 -0.61 -1.33
CA ASN A 81 5.07 -0.39 -1.70
C ASN A 81 6.08 -1.14 -0.78
N LEU A 82 5.68 -2.28 -0.21
CA LEU A 82 6.51 -3.08 0.71
C LEU A 82 7.46 -4.06 0.00
N GLY A 83 7.38 -4.17 -1.33
CA GLY A 83 8.23 -5.07 -2.11
C GLY A 83 8.24 -4.73 -3.60
N ALA A 84 9.25 -5.24 -4.30
CA ALA A 84 9.27 -5.19 -5.76
C ALA A 84 8.24 -6.18 -6.32
N LEU A 85 7.51 -5.74 -7.34
CA LEU A 85 6.63 -6.64 -8.09
C LEU A 85 7.45 -7.61 -8.93
N THR A 86 6.98 -8.85 -9.01
CA THR A 86 7.54 -9.87 -9.88
C THR A 86 6.46 -10.40 -10.81
N TYR A 87 6.86 -10.79 -12.01
CA TYR A 87 5.92 -11.22 -13.06
C TYR A 87 6.24 -12.63 -13.54
N ALA A 88 5.20 -13.39 -13.88
CA ALA A 88 5.32 -14.75 -14.38
C ALA A 88 4.23 -15.03 -15.43
N LEU A 89 4.55 -15.90 -16.39
CA LEU A 89 3.62 -16.36 -17.42
C LEU A 89 3.03 -17.72 -17.06
N SER A 90 1.75 -17.91 -17.38
CA SER A 90 1.05 -19.19 -17.29
C SER A 90 -0.06 -19.27 -18.34
N GLY A 91 -0.61 -20.46 -18.58
CA GLY A 91 -1.63 -20.71 -19.60
C GLY A 91 -1.10 -21.48 -20.81
N THR A 92 -1.98 -21.73 -21.77
CA THR A 92 -1.74 -22.65 -22.91
C THR A 92 -0.50 -22.27 -23.73
N ASP A 93 -0.34 -20.99 -24.02
CA ASP A 93 0.69 -20.49 -24.94
C ASP A 93 1.87 -19.82 -24.21
N ALA A 94 1.92 -19.88 -22.87
CA ALA A 94 2.94 -19.20 -22.07
C ALA A 94 4.38 -19.59 -22.47
N ALA A 95 4.58 -20.86 -22.89
CA ALA A 95 5.88 -21.35 -23.34
C ALA A 95 6.38 -20.71 -24.65
N LEU A 96 5.53 -19.96 -25.36
CA LEU A 96 5.89 -19.24 -26.60
C LEU A 96 6.35 -17.80 -26.33
N PHE A 97 6.31 -17.34 -25.08
CA PHE A 97 6.66 -15.98 -24.69
C PHE A 97 7.71 -15.98 -23.57
N ASP A 98 8.59 -15.00 -23.60
CA ASP A 98 9.45 -14.64 -22.48
C ASP A 98 8.86 -13.43 -21.76
N ILE A 99 9.07 -13.36 -20.44
CA ILE A 99 8.77 -12.18 -19.64
C ILE A 99 10.01 -11.75 -18.86
N ASN A 100 10.28 -10.45 -18.85
CA ASN A 100 11.18 -9.91 -17.84
C ASN A 100 10.44 -9.93 -16.50
N ALA A 101 10.89 -10.77 -15.58
CA ALA A 101 10.21 -11.03 -14.30
C ALA A 101 10.45 -9.94 -13.24
N SER A 102 11.18 -8.88 -13.56
CA SER A 102 11.69 -7.86 -12.63
C SER A 102 11.87 -6.48 -13.25
#